data_AF-A0AAW2BD33-F1
#
_entry.id   AF-A0AAW2BD33-F1
#
_cell.length_a   1.000
_cell.length_b   1.000
_cell.length_c   1.000
_cell.angle_alpha   90.00
_cell.angle_beta   90.00
_cell.angle_gamma   90.00
#
_symmetry.space_group_name_H-M   'P 1'
#
loop_
_entity.id
_entity.type
_entity.pdbx_description
1 polymer ?
#
loop_
_entity_poly.entity_id
_entity_poly.type
_entity_poly.pdbx_seq_one_letter_code
_entity_poly.pdbx_strand_id
1 'polypeptide(L)'
;MRIEEEGDRNIDSAAVMVNAPHFFKVILNNCLQDGKLGIPRKFTRKYGQGLSNTAFLKLLSGAEWNVELTESDGEVWLQKGWPKVAKYYSVKQGHFLVF
;
A
#
# COMPACT_ATOMS: atom_id res chain seq x y z
N MET A 1 -16.31 -26.75 35.58
CA MET A 1 -16.72 -26.14 34.30
C MET A 1 -16.79 -24.63 34.54
N ARG A 2 -15.82 -23.88 34.03
CA ARG A 2 -15.77 -22.41 34.07
C ARG A 2 -15.17 -21.99 32.74
N ILE A 3 -15.98 -21.35 31.92
CA ILE A 3 -15.61 -20.87 30.58
C ILE A 3 -15.05 -19.45 30.74
N GLU A 4 -14.21 -19.08 29.76
CA GLU A 4 -13.81 -17.74 29.33
C GLU A 4 -12.58 -17.14 30.02
N GLU A 5 -11.48 -17.10 29.25
CA GLU A 5 -10.92 -15.84 28.75
C GLU A 5 -10.30 -16.10 27.37
N GLU A 6 -11.05 -15.82 26.29
CA GLU A 6 -10.46 -15.68 24.96
C GLU A 6 -10.19 -14.19 24.74
N GLY A 7 -8.93 -13.81 24.99
CA GLY A 7 -8.46 -12.43 24.94
C GLY A 7 -8.73 -11.74 23.61
N ASP A 8 -9.27 -10.53 23.73
CA ASP A 8 -9.63 -9.62 22.66
C ASP A 8 -8.38 -9.14 21.89
N ARG A 9 -8.01 -9.86 20.83
CA ARG A 9 -6.89 -9.53 19.94
C ARG A 9 -7.23 -8.41 18.93
N ASN A 10 -8.42 -7.79 19.01
CA ASN A 10 -8.92 -6.94 17.95
C ASN A 10 -8.77 -5.43 18.24
N ILE A 11 -8.69 -5.03 19.51
CA ILE A 11 -8.61 -3.61 19.91
C ILE A 11 -7.22 -3.00 19.61
N ASP A 12 -6.15 -3.76 19.80
CA ASP A 12 -4.77 -3.27 19.60
C ASP A 12 -4.44 -3.03 18.12
N SER A 13 -4.99 -3.84 17.21
CA SER A 13 -4.74 -3.72 15.76
C SER A 13 -5.32 -2.44 15.17
N ALA A 14 -6.53 -2.06 15.60
CA ALA A 14 -7.18 -0.84 15.16
C ALA A 14 -6.48 0.42 15.70
N ALA A 15 -6.01 0.39 16.96
CA ALA A 15 -5.26 1.48 17.57
C ALA A 15 -3.88 1.71 16.91
N VAL A 16 -3.21 0.64 16.47
CA VAL A 16 -1.96 0.71 15.69
C VAL A 16 -2.17 1.37 14.32
N MET A 17 -3.34 1.19 13.67
CA MET A 17 -3.63 1.82 12.39
C MET A 17 -3.79 3.35 12.46
N VAL A 18 -4.22 3.92 13.59
CA VAL A 18 -4.51 5.36 13.70
C VAL A 18 -3.25 6.24 13.57
N ASN A 19 -2.07 5.67 13.78
CA ASN A 19 -0.78 6.38 13.72
C ASN A 19 0.20 5.82 12.67
N ALA A 20 -0.25 4.87 11.83
CA ALA A 20 0.60 4.36 10.77
C ALA A 20 0.92 5.46 9.75
N PRO A 21 2.18 5.56 9.27
CA PRO A 21 2.52 6.43 8.15
C PRO A 21 1.62 6.11 6.96
N HIS A 22 0.93 7.12 6.44
CA HIS A 22 0.05 6.95 5.30
C HIS A 22 0.28 8.05 4.26
N PHE A 23 -0.14 7.76 3.03
CA PHE A 23 -0.25 8.73 1.96
C PHE A 23 -1.43 8.39 1.07
N PHE A 24 -1.85 9.35 0.25
CA PHE A 24 -2.87 9.11 -0.76
C PHE A 24 -2.30 9.30 -2.16
N LYS A 25 -2.98 8.71 -3.13
CA LYS A 25 -2.69 8.87 -4.55
C LYS A 25 -3.96 8.97 -5.35
N VAL A 26 -4.07 10.04 -6.14
CA VAL A 26 -5.07 10.15 -7.21
C VAL A 26 -4.52 9.44 -8.44
N ILE A 27 -5.30 8.53 -9.01
CA ILE A 27 -4.91 7.77 -10.19
C ILE A 27 -5.09 8.64 -11.43
N LEU A 28 -3.98 8.95 -12.07
CA LEU A 28 -3.93 9.66 -13.34
C LEU A 28 -3.75 8.68 -14.49
N ASN A 29 -4.11 9.10 -15.71
CA ASN A 29 -4.03 8.21 -16.88
C ASN A 29 -2.60 7.70 -17.14
N ASN A 30 -1.58 8.52 -16.91
CA ASN A 30 -0.18 8.10 -17.06
C ASN A 30 0.20 6.95 -16.11
N CYS A 31 -0.33 6.92 -14.87
CA CYS A 31 -0.08 5.79 -13.96
C CYS A 31 -0.61 4.46 -14.50
N LEU A 32 -1.69 4.51 -15.29
CA LEU A 32 -2.30 3.33 -15.90
C LEU A 32 -1.55 2.91 -17.17
N GLN A 33 -1.18 3.87 -18.03
CA GLN A 33 -0.44 3.61 -19.26
C GLN A 33 0.99 3.13 -18.99
N ASP A 34 1.68 3.76 -18.05
CA ASP A 34 3.05 3.39 -17.69
C ASP A 34 3.10 2.09 -16.85
N GLY A 35 1.95 1.62 -16.37
CA GLY A 35 1.86 0.42 -15.55
C GLY A 35 2.58 0.53 -14.20
N LYS A 36 2.78 1.75 -13.68
CA LYS A 36 3.48 2.00 -12.42
C LYS A 36 2.83 3.10 -11.60
N LEU A 37 2.95 3.02 -10.27
CA LEU A 37 2.41 4.03 -9.35
C LEU A 37 3.52 4.65 -8.51
N GLY A 38 3.74 5.95 -8.70
CA GLY A 38 4.78 6.68 -7.98
C GLY A 38 4.36 7.02 -6.56
N ILE A 39 5.23 6.71 -5.60
CA ILE A 39 5.08 7.04 -4.19
C ILE A 39 5.46 8.53 -3.99
N PRO A 40 4.69 9.33 -3.23
CA PRO A 40 5.01 10.73 -3.02
C PRO A 40 6.43 10.92 -2.45
N ARG A 41 7.22 11.80 -3.07
CA ARG A 41 8.61 12.10 -2.66
C ARG A 41 8.74 12.49 -1.18
N LYS A 42 7.75 13.19 -0.63
CA LYS A 42 7.71 13.55 0.80
C LYS A 42 7.62 12.31 1.69
N PHE A 43 6.86 11.29 1.28
CA PHE A 43 6.71 10.05 2.00
C PHE A 43 8.00 9.23 1.93
N THR A 44 8.58 9.04 0.73
CA THR A 44 9.83 8.31 0.56
C THR A 44 11.01 8.99 1.26
N ARG A 45 11.09 10.32 1.28
CA ARG A 45 12.13 11.03 2.04
C ARG A 45 12.04 10.79 3.55
N LYS A 46 10.84 10.63 4.09
CA LYS A 46 10.62 10.49 5.54
C LYS A 46 10.67 9.04 6.02
N TYR A 47 10.16 8.12 5.21
CA TYR A 47 9.94 6.71 5.60
C TYR A 47 10.64 5.71 4.67
N GLY A 48 11.30 6.18 3.60
CA GLY A 48 11.83 5.33 2.54
C GLY A 48 13.23 4.78 2.79
N GLN A 49 13.93 5.26 3.83
CA GLN A 49 15.27 4.78 4.14
C GLN A 49 15.23 3.30 4.54
N GLY A 50 15.97 2.45 3.81
CA GLY A 50 16.00 1.02 4.08
C GLY A 50 14.78 0.25 3.58
N LEU A 51 13.98 0.83 2.68
CA LEU A 51 12.90 0.09 2.02
C LEU A 51 13.46 -1.11 1.24
N SER A 52 12.79 -2.25 1.41
CA SER A 52 13.00 -3.40 0.54
C SER A 52 12.57 -3.08 -0.89
N ASN A 53 13.15 -3.76 -1.87
CA ASN A 53 12.68 -3.72 -3.27
C ASN A 53 11.30 -4.37 -3.47
N THR A 54 10.66 -4.81 -2.39
CA THR A 54 9.37 -5.50 -2.40
C THR A 54 8.47 -4.90 -1.33
N ALA A 55 7.23 -4.59 -1.71
CA ALA A 55 6.16 -4.18 -0.82
C ALA A 55 4.98 -5.18 -0.89
N PHE A 56 4.21 -5.25 0.20
CA PHE A 56 3.02 -6.07 0.30
C PHE A 56 1.80 -5.16 0.47
N LEU A 57 0.91 -5.16 -0.51
CA LEU A 57 -0.38 -4.47 -0.41
C LEU A 57 -1.36 -5.40 0.28
N LYS A 58 -1.65 -5.12 1.55
CA LYS A 58 -2.61 -5.88 2.36
C LYS A 58 -3.93 -5.14 2.42
N LEU A 59 -5.02 -5.79 2.02
CA LEU A 59 -6.37 -5.28 2.20
C LEU A 59 -6.93 -5.71 3.55
N LEU A 60 -7.92 -4.96 4.04
CA LEU A 60 -8.68 -5.32 5.25
C LEU A 60 -9.38 -6.70 5.13
N SER A 61 -9.63 -7.17 3.91
CA SER A 61 -10.14 -8.52 3.66
C SER A 61 -9.12 -9.63 3.93
N GLY A 62 -7.87 -9.30 4.25
CA GLY A 62 -6.76 -10.24 4.41
C GLY A 62 -6.06 -10.62 3.10
N ALA A 63 -6.55 -10.14 1.94
CA ALA A 63 -5.88 -10.34 0.67
C ALA A 63 -4.53 -9.60 0.64
N GLU A 64 -3.48 -10.28 0.19
CA GLU A 64 -2.13 -9.74 0.12
C GLU A 64 -1.59 -9.83 -1.31
N TRP A 65 -1.04 -8.73 -1.81
CA TRP A 65 -0.43 -8.65 -3.13
C TRP A 65 1.02 -8.22 -3.03
N ASN A 66 1.90 -9.04 -3.59
CA ASN A 66 3.31 -8.71 -3.73
C ASN A 66 3.52 -7.75 -4.90
N VAL A 67 4.21 -6.64 -4.65
CA VAL A 67 4.58 -5.65 -5.67
C VAL A 67 6.04 -5.24 -5.48
N GLU A 68 6.77 -5.11 -6.58
CA GLU A 68 8.16 -4.68 -6.52
C GLU A 68 8.26 -3.15 -6.59
N LEU A 69 9.12 -2.61 -5.74
CA LEU A 69 9.54 -1.22 -5.76
C LEU A 69 10.73 -1.05 -6.70
N THR A 70 10.69 0.01 -7.49
CA THR A 70 11.81 0.43 -8.35
C THR A 70 12.15 1.87 -8.02
N GLU A 71 13.42 2.15 -7.79
CA GLU A 71 13.93 3.49 -7.55
C GLU A 71 14.72 3.99 -8.77
N SER A 72 14.41 5.18 -9.25
CA SER A 72 15.15 5.88 -10.30
C SER A 72 14.99 7.38 -10.12
N ASP A 73 16.08 8.15 -10.29
CA ASP A 73 16.08 9.62 -10.20
C ASP A 73 15.47 10.18 -8.90
N GLY A 74 15.66 9.45 -7.79
CA GLY A 74 15.12 9.79 -6.47
C GLY A 74 13.60 9.60 -6.34
N GLU A 75 12.98 8.90 -7.29
CA GLU A 75 11.57 8.51 -7.26
C GLU A 75 11.42 7.00 -7.08
N VAL A 76 10.47 6.62 -6.22
CA VAL A 76 10.15 5.21 -5.96
C VAL A 76 8.79 4.89 -6.55
N TRP A 77 8.71 3.77 -7.25
CA TRP A 77 7.54 3.32 -8.00
C TRP A 77 7.12 1.92 -7.58
N LEU A 78 5.83 1.70 -7.38
CA LEU A 78 5.22 0.37 -7.43
C LEU A 78 5.15 -0.03 -8.91
N GLN A 79 5.92 -1.01 -9.33
CA GLN A 79 6.05 -1.35 -10.75
C GLN A 79 5.64 -2.80 -11.04
N LYS A 80 6.46 -3.80 -10.69
CA LYS A 80 6.05 -5.19 -10.93
C LYS A 80 4.92 -5.57 -9.97
N GLY A 81 3.93 -6.30 -10.46
CA GLY A 81 2.73 -6.66 -9.70
C GLY A 81 1.66 -5.57 -9.66
N TRP A 82 2.01 -4.28 -9.68
CA TRP A 82 1.05 -3.17 -9.64
C TRP A 82 -0.02 -3.23 -10.74
N PRO A 83 0.30 -3.46 -12.03
CA PRO A 83 -0.72 -3.60 -13.08
C PRO A 83 -1.74 -4.70 -12.81
N LYS A 84 -1.32 -5.81 -12.18
CA LYS A 84 -2.23 -6.92 -11.82
C LYS A 84 -3.20 -6.48 -10.73
N VAL A 85 -2.71 -5.78 -9.71
CA VAL A 85 -3.53 -5.21 -8.63
C VAL A 85 -4.52 -4.19 -9.21
N ALA A 86 -4.04 -3.25 -10.02
CA ALA A 86 -4.87 -2.23 -10.64
C ALA A 86 -5.98 -2.85 -11.50
N LYS A 87 -5.67 -3.88 -12.29
CA LYS A 87 -6.65 -4.62 -13.09
C LYS A 87 -7.65 -5.38 -12.21
N TYR A 88 -7.17 -6.09 -11.19
CA TYR A 88 -8.02 -6.91 -10.31
C TYR A 88 -9.05 -6.07 -9.57
N TYR A 89 -8.62 -4.94 -8.99
CA TYR A 89 -9.52 -4.02 -8.28
C TYR A 89 -10.19 -2.98 -9.19
N SER A 90 -10.09 -3.13 -10.52
CA SER A 90 -10.68 -2.22 -11.50
C SER A 90 -10.35 -0.75 -11.21
N VAL A 91 -9.09 -0.46 -10.88
CA VAL A 91 -8.59 0.89 -10.63
C VAL A 91 -8.63 1.70 -11.92
N LYS A 92 -9.28 2.87 -11.88
CA LYS A 92 -9.46 3.75 -13.04
C LYS A 92 -8.96 5.16 -12.75
N GLN A 93 -8.83 5.95 -13.81
CA GLN A 93 -8.52 7.37 -13.70
C GLN A 93 -9.53 8.08 -12.78
N GLY A 94 -9.03 8.98 -11.93
CA GLY A 94 -9.82 9.71 -10.95
C GLY A 94 -10.06 8.96 -9.64
N HIS A 95 -9.73 7.67 -9.56
CA HIS A 95 -9.79 6.95 -8.28
C HIS A 95 -8.83 7.56 -7.26
N PHE A 96 -9.25 7.55 -6.01
CA PHE A 96 -8.47 8.00 -4.86
C PHE A 96 -8.10 6.78 -4.01
N LEU A 97 -6.80 6.49 -3.88
CA LEU A 97 -6.29 5.38 -3.07
C LEU A 97 -5.55 5.92 -1.85
N VAL A 98 -5.69 5.23 -0.72
CA VAL A 98 -4.96 5.49 0.54
C VAL A 98 -4.09 4.27 0.83
N PHE A 99 -2.84 4.53 1.18
CA PHE A 99 -1.82 3.55 1.55
C PHE A 99 -1.26 3.91 2.92
#